data_AF-A0A1D1VQC2-F1
#
_entry.id   AF-A0A1D1VQC2-F1
#
_cell.length_a   1.000
_cell.length_b   1.000
_cell.length_c   1.000
_cell.angle_alpha   90.00
_cell.angle_beta   90.00
_cell.angle_gamma   90.00
#
_symmetry.space_group_name_H-M   'P 1'
#
loop_
_entity.id
_entity.type
_entity.pdbx_description
1 polymer ?
#
loop_
_entity_poly.entity_id
_entity_poly.type
_entity_poly.pdbx_seq_one_letter_code
_entity_poly.pdbx_strand_id
1 'polypeptide(L)'
;MKLLCPGVIFPDRNTLTLLGAPVISEAIPSVLEKKIRQAELMTTRLEKISAHQALFLLKNCLSLPKLLYILRCSPTFSCLPSLQAFDETIRKCAGKIAKIAMDDTAWRQSSLPVSRGGLGIRRVDEPALPAFLASVHSSFDLMEQFYPQVDVNSIVSPAIHLWQEQSISQPPILPLRSAQKAWDIPIVDQHYQTLLDASSQAERARLVAVSAKDSGAWLNALPISVSGTLLDDNSFRISVGLRLGAWHCEPHVCRCEKLFGAPRLVLSVECRTSF
;
A
#
# COMPACT_ATOMS: atom_id res chain seq x y z
N MET A 1 28.63 12.26 34.31
CA MET A 1 27.20 12.47 34.00
C MET A 1 26.77 13.78 34.64
N LYS A 2 26.41 14.81 33.86
CA LYS A 2 25.90 16.08 34.41
C LYS A 2 24.48 15.82 34.94
N LEU A 3 24.25 16.04 36.24
CA LEU A 3 22.93 16.02 36.87
C LEU A 3 22.11 17.20 36.31
N LEU A 4 21.35 16.93 35.24
CA LEU A 4 20.29 17.80 34.74
C LEU A 4 19.10 17.64 35.70
N CYS A 5 18.80 18.68 36.49
CA CYS A 5 17.66 18.86 37.41
C CYS A 5 17.11 17.61 38.15
N PRO A 6 17.15 17.56 39.50
CA PRO A 6 16.55 16.45 40.25
C PRO A 6 15.05 16.31 39.92
N GLY A 7 14.64 15.10 39.52
CA GLY A 7 13.26 14.78 39.13
C GLY A 7 12.99 14.73 37.62
N VAL A 8 13.94 15.15 36.77
CA VAL A 8 13.80 14.98 35.31
C VAL A 8 14.07 13.54 34.92
N ILE A 9 13.05 12.87 34.39
CA ILE A 9 13.16 11.52 33.83
C ILE A 9 13.37 11.66 32.33
N PHE A 10 14.51 11.17 31.84
CA PHE A 10 14.72 11.02 30.40
C PHE A 10 14.13 9.67 29.98
N PRO A 11 13.05 9.66 29.16
CA PRO A 11 12.51 8.42 28.63
C PRO A 11 13.56 7.72 27.76
N ASP A 12 13.46 6.40 27.68
CA ASP A 12 14.33 5.61 26.82
C ASP A 12 14.23 6.08 25.36
N ARG A 13 15.39 6.32 24.74
CA ARG A 13 15.49 6.84 23.38
C ARG A 13 14.80 5.94 22.37
N ASN A 14 14.81 4.63 22.60
CA ASN A 14 14.17 3.68 21.69
C ASN A 14 12.64 3.65 21.81
N THR A 15 12.05 4.32 22.81
CA THR A 15 10.60 4.32 23.05
C THR A 15 10.00 5.72 23.14
N LEU A 16 10.81 6.77 22.93
CA LEU A 16 10.38 8.15 22.99
C LEU A 16 9.41 8.50 21.87
N THR A 17 8.13 8.66 22.26
CA THR A 17 7.04 9.02 21.35
C THR A 17 6.28 10.24 21.87
N LEU A 18 5.76 11.04 20.94
CA LEU A 18 4.84 12.14 21.22
C LEU A 18 3.59 11.93 20.36
N LEU A 19 2.42 11.91 21.00
CA LEU A 19 1.14 11.64 20.33
C LEU A 19 1.18 10.36 19.46
N GLY A 20 1.95 9.35 19.89
CA GLY A 20 2.12 8.07 19.19
C GLY A 20 3.09 8.07 18.01
N ALA A 21 3.73 9.19 17.66
CA ALA A 21 4.78 9.26 16.65
C ALA A 21 6.17 9.27 17.33
N PRO A 22 7.19 8.60 16.74
CA PRO A 22 8.55 8.64 17.26
C PRO A 22 9.16 10.03 17.08
N VAL A 23 9.69 10.59 18.17
CA VAL A 23 10.27 11.95 18.18
C VAL A 23 11.69 11.94 17.59
N ILE A 24 12.41 10.84 17.82
CA ILE A 24 13.79 10.65 17.38
C ILE A 24 13.91 9.37 16.55
N SER A 25 14.93 9.32 15.69
CA SER A 25 15.11 8.23 14.72
C SER A 25 15.24 6.86 15.37
N GLU A 26 15.85 6.79 16.55
CA GLU A 26 16.05 5.56 17.32
C GLU A 26 14.73 4.93 17.81
N ALA A 27 13.66 5.73 17.95
CA ALA A 27 12.35 5.24 18.33
C ALA A 27 11.52 4.71 17.15
N ILE A 28 11.92 4.97 15.90
CA ILE A 28 11.18 4.57 14.70
C ILE A 28 10.98 3.04 14.64
N PRO A 29 12.02 2.20 14.81
CA PRO A 29 11.87 0.75 14.70
C PRO A 29 10.87 0.18 15.70
N SER A 30 10.89 0.64 16.96
CA SER A 30 10.00 0.12 18.01
C SER A 30 8.53 0.47 17.75
N VAL A 31 8.26 1.66 17.20
CA VAL A 31 6.91 2.07 16.82
C VAL A 31 6.40 1.26 15.63
N LEU A 32 7.25 1.05 14.60
CA LEU A 32 6.89 0.25 13.43
C LEU A 32 6.67 -1.22 13.80
N GLU A 33 7.50 -1.78 14.67
CA GLU A 33 7.34 -3.16 15.16
C GLU A 33 5.99 -3.36 15.86
N LYS A 34 5.59 -2.41 16.71
CA LYS A 34 4.24 -2.44 17.34
C LYS A 34 3.13 -2.40 16.29
N LYS A 35 3.30 -1.65 15.19
CA LYS A 35 2.32 -1.59 14.10
C LYS A 35 2.29 -2.87 13.27
N ILE A 36 3.43 -3.52 13.05
CA ILE A 36 3.51 -4.83 12.40
C ILE A 36 2.75 -5.87 13.21
N ARG A 37 3.03 -5.99 14.53
CA ARG A 37 2.31 -6.92 15.42
C ARG A 37 0.79 -6.67 15.43
N GLN A 38 0.38 -5.40 15.39
CA GLN A 38 -1.03 -5.05 15.25
C GLN A 38 -1.61 -5.52 13.90
N ALA A 39 -0.88 -5.32 12.79
CA ALA A 39 -1.30 -5.79 11.47
C ALA A 39 -1.40 -7.31 11.42
N GLU A 40 -0.41 -8.04 11.94
CA GLU A 40 -0.45 -9.51 12.04
C GLU A 40 -1.72 -9.98 12.78
N LEU A 41 -2.06 -9.36 13.92
CA LEU A 41 -3.29 -9.68 14.63
C LEU A 41 -4.54 -9.37 13.80
N MET A 42 -4.60 -8.21 13.13
CA MET A 42 -5.78 -7.82 12.35
C MET A 42 -5.98 -8.70 11.11
N THR A 43 -4.89 -9.11 10.44
CA THR A 43 -4.98 -9.96 9.25
C THR A 43 -5.60 -11.33 9.57
N THR A 44 -5.34 -11.91 10.75
CA THR A 44 -6.02 -13.15 11.20
C THR A 44 -7.54 -13.00 11.39
N ARG A 45 -8.02 -11.77 11.67
CA ARG A 45 -9.44 -11.49 11.86
C ARG A 45 -10.16 -11.26 10.54
N LEU A 46 -9.47 -10.68 9.56
CA LEU A 46 -9.99 -10.49 8.21
C LEU A 46 -10.30 -11.80 7.49
N GLU A 47 -9.59 -12.89 7.84
CA GLU A 47 -9.87 -14.23 7.31
C GLU A 47 -11.25 -14.79 7.72
N LYS A 48 -11.90 -14.19 8.72
CA LYS A 48 -13.19 -14.65 9.27
C LYS A 48 -14.41 -13.98 8.64
N ILE A 49 -14.21 -13.06 7.70
CA ILE A 49 -15.28 -12.32 7.03
C ILE A 49 -15.19 -12.54 5.51
N SER A 50 -16.23 -12.11 4.79
CA SER A 50 -16.26 -12.26 3.32
C SER A 50 -15.06 -11.59 2.65
N ALA A 51 -14.60 -12.17 1.54
CA ALA A 51 -13.38 -11.71 0.86
C ALA A 51 -13.48 -10.25 0.40
N HIS A 52 -14.66 -9.83 -0.07
CA HIS A 52 -14.89 -8.46 -0.49
C HIS A 52 -14.76 -7.48 0.69
N GLN A 53 -15.42 -7.77 1.81
CA GLN A 53 -15.30 -6.94 3.02
C GLN A 53 -13.89 -6.94 3.58
N ALA A 54 -13.23 -8.10 3.58
CA ALA A 54 -11.86 -8.25 4.06
C ALA A 54 -10.89 -7.36 3.27
N LEU A 55 -10.92 -7.42 1.93
CA LEU A 55 -10.04 -6.59 1.11
C LEU A 55 -10.38 -5.10 1.26
N PHE A 56 -11.67 -4.76 1.33
CA PHE A 56 -12.11 -3.38 1.53
C PHE A 56 -11.56 -2.79 2.83
N LEU A 57 -11.64 -3.53 3.95
CA LEU A 57 -11.08 -3.10 5.23
C LEU A 57 -9.54 -3.09 5.22
N LEU A 58 -8.91 -4.08 4.58
CA LEU A 58 -7.45 -4.12 4.43
C LEU A 58 -6.93 -2.84 3.74
N LYS A 59 -7.53 -2.50 2.60
CA LYS A 59 -7.20 -1.32 1.79
C LYS A 59 -7.51 -0.02 2.53
N ASN A 60 -8.74 0.14 3.03
CA ASN A 60 -9.23 1.44 3.49
C ASN A 60 -9.00 1.72 4.98
N CYS A 61 -8.58 0.73 5.78
CA CYS A 61 -8.46 0.91 7.23
C CYS A 61 -7.15 0.37 7.82
N LEU A 62 -6.62 -0.74 7.31
CA LEU A 62 -5.60 -1.53 8.02
C LEU A 62 -4.20 -1.49 7.39
N SER A 63 -4.09 -1.12 6.12
CA SER A 63 -2.81 -0.93 5.42
C SER A 63 -2.28 0.50 5.64
N LEU A 64 -2.11 1.29 4.57
CA LEU A 64 -1.59 2.65 4.64
C LEU A 64 -2.30 3.55 5.68
N PRO A 65 -3.65 3.56 5.81
CA PRO A 65 -4.32 4.41 6.81
C PRO A 65 -3.88 4.16 8.25
N LYS A 66 -3.40 2.94 8.58
CA LYS A 66 -2.94 2.59 9.93
C LYS A 66 -1.55 3.17 10.27
N LEU A 67 -0.76 3.50 9.25
CA LEU A 67 0.62 3.98 9.36
C LEU A 67 0.79 5.43 8.91
N LEU A 68 -0.12 5.97 8.08
CA LEU A 68 0.05 7.26 7.42
C LEU A 68 0.39 8.40 8.38
N TYR A 69 -0.22 8.43 9.56
CA TYR A 69 0.12 9.40 10.61
C TYR A 69 1.61 9.35 10.99
N ILE A 70 2.16 8.15 11.22
CA ILE A 70 3.58 7.98 11.58
C ILE A 70 4.48 8.37 10.39
N LEU A 71 4.11 7.98 9.16
CA LEU A 71 4.86 8.35 7.96
C LEU A 71 4.95 9.87 7.76
N ARG A 72 3.92 10.61 8.19
CA ARG A 72 3.88 12.08 8.13
C ARG A 72 4.68 12.75 9.24
N CYS A 73 4.76 12.13 10.41
CA CYS A 73 5.38 12.75 11.59
C CYS A 73 6.87 12.45 11.72
N SER A 74 7.37 11.39 11.09
CA SER A 74 8.73 10.89 11.32
C SER A 74 9.37 10.41 10.01
N PRO A 75 10.71 10.51 9.86
CA PRO A 75 11.42 10.11 8.64
C PRO A 75 11.55 8.58 8.51
N THR A 76 10.43 7.87 8.45
CA THR A 76 10.38 6.39 8.45
C THR A 76 11.04 5.76 7.23
N PHE A 77 11.23 6.51 6.15
CA PHE A 77 12.00 6.08 4.97
C PHE A 77 13.47 5.71 5.32
N SER A 78 13.98 6.13 6.48
CA SER A 78 15.27 5.66 7.02
C SER A 78 15.25 4.21 7.53
N CYS A 79 14.06 3.61 7.70
CA CYS A 79 13.86 2.27 8.26
C CYS A 79 13.09 1.37 7.27
N LEU A 80 13.60 1.27 6.04
CA LEU A 80 12.98 0.46 4.98
C LEU A 80 12.70 -0.99 5.37
N PRO A 81 13.59 -1.73 6.08
CA PRO A 81 13.31 -3.12 6.44
C PRO A 81 12.03 -3.30 7.25
N SER A 82 11.71 -2.38 8.16
CA SER A 82 10.48 -2.45 8.95
C SER A 82 9.24 -2.10 8.12
N LEU A 83 9.34 -1.14 7.19
CA LEU A 83 8.24 -0.83 6.27
C LEU A 83 7.95 -2.01 5.34
N GLN A 84 8.99 -2.65 4.81
CA GLN A 84 8.87 -3.84 3.97
C GLN A 84 8.31 -5.04 4.73
N ALA A 85 8.67 -5.22 6.01
CA ALA A 85 8.08 -6.26 6.85
C ALA A 85 6.57 -6.05 7.09
N PHE A 86 6.15 -4.79 7.22
CA PHE A 86 4.73 -4.44 7.27
C PHE A 86 4.05 -4.76 5.93
N ASP A 87 4.64 -4.33 4.82
CA ASP A 87 4.10 -4.59 3.48
C ASP A 87 3.98 -6.08 3.18
N GLU A 88 4.94 -6.90 3.61
CA GLU A 88 4.88 -8.35 3.46
C GLU A 88 3.73 -8.96 4.27
N THR A 89 3.43 -8.43 5.46
CA THR A 89 2.26 -8.85 6.25
C THR A 89 0.96 -8.55 5.50
N ILE A 90 0.86 -7.37 4.89
CA ILE A 90 -0.31 -6.97 4.09
C ILE A 90 -0.41 -7.79 2.80
N ARG A 91 0.71 -8.02 2.10
CA ARG A 91 0.81 -8.85 0.89
C ARG A 91 0.29 -10.27 1.14
N LYS A 92 0.76 -10.92 2.21
CA LYS A 92 0.30 -12.26 2.62
C LYS A 92 -1.20 -12.29 2.88
N CYS A 93 -1.72 -11.28 3.59
CA CYS A 93 -3.16 -11.18 3.87
C CYS A 93 -3.98 -10.99 2.58
N ALA A 94 -3.56 -10.07 1.71
CA ALA A 94 -4.23 -9.84 0.42
C ALA A 94 -4.24 -11.12 -0.43
N GLY A 95 -3.14 -11.87 -0.48
CA GLY A 95 -3.06 -13.17 -1.16
C GLY A 95 -4.04 -14.19 -0.60
N LYS A 96 -4.16 -14.30 0.73
CA LYS A 96 -5.13 -15.19 1.39
C LYS A 96 -6.58 -14.80 1.09
N ILE A 97 -6.91 -13.51 1.16
CA ILE A 97 -8.26 -12.99 0.86
C ILE A 97 -8.64 -13.30 -0.59
N ALA A 98 -7.73 -13.00 -1.52
CA ALA A 98 -7.95 -13.16 -2.96
C ALA A 98 -7.80 -14.61 -3.45
N LYS A 99 -7.22 -15.51 -2.64
CA LYS A 99 -6.81 -16.87 -3.02
C LYS A 99 -5.92 -16.92 -4.27
N ILE A 100 -4.95 -16.02 -4.32
CA ILE A 100 -4.01 -15.87 -5.44
C ILE A 100 -2.59 -15.87 -4.89
N ALA A 101 -1.67 -16.50 -5.63
CA ALA A 101 -0.25 -16.33 -5.39
C ALA A 101 0.13 -14.86 -5.65
N MET A 102 0.38 -14.12 -4.58
CA MET A 102 0.76 -12.71 -4.67
C MET A 102 2.26 -12.63 -4.98
N ASP A 103 2.67 -13.03 -6.19
CA ASP A 103 4.05 -12.89 -6.68
C ASP A 103 4.44 -11.42 -6.86
N ASP A 104 5.70 -11.13 -7.22
CA ASP A 104 6.20 -9.76 -7.25
C ASP A 104 5.47 -8.89 -8.28
N THR A 105 5.03 -9.47 -9.39
CA THR A 105 4.27 -8.77 -10.43
C THR A 105 2.86 -8.46 -9.96
N ALA A 106 2.14 -9.46 -9.42
CA ALA A 106 0.81 -9.30 -8.87
C ALA A 106 0.79 -8.33 -7.69
N TRP A 107 1.82 -8.38 -6.82
CA TRP A 107 1.95 -7.47 -5.70
C TRP A 107 2.23 -6.03 -6.16
N ARG A 108 3.14 -5.85 -7.12
CA ARG A 108 3.43 -4.53 -7.70
C ARG A 108 2.17 -3.93 -8.35
N GLN A 109 1.42 -4.71 -9.12
CA GLN A 109 0.15 -4.23 -9.68
C GLN A 109 -0.88 -3.94 -8.58
N SER A 110 -1.05 -4.83 -7.59
CA SER A 110 -1.99 -4.63 -6.47
C SER A 110 -1.72 -3.33 -5.70
N SER A 111 -0.45 -2.94 -5.63
CA SER A 111 0.03 -1.73 -4.95
C SER A 111 -0.28 -0.45 -5.69
N LEU A 112 -0.66 -0.50 -6.97
CA LEU A 112 -1.10 0.68 -7.70
C LEU A 112 -2.49 1.15 -7.25
N PRO A 113 -2.80 2.46 -7.41
CA PRO A 113 -4.16 2.94 -7.27
C PRO A 113 -5.14 2.20 -8.19
N VAL A 114 -6.41 2.17 -7.80
CA VAL A 114 -7.48 1.55 -8.61
C VAL A 114 -7.60 2.20 -9.99
N SER A 115 -7.37 3.51 -10.11
CA SER A 115 -7.34 4.23 -11.39
C SER A 115 -6.15 3.88 -12.30
N ARG A 116 -5.19 3.11 -11.80
CA ARG A 116 -4.00 2.62 -12.52
C ARG A 116 -3.99 1.09 -12.60
N GLY A 117 -5.15 0.45 -12.51
CA GLY A 117 -5.27 -1.00 -12.70
C GLY A 117 -4.93 -1.84 -11.47
N GLY A 118 -4.55 -1.23 -10.35
CA GLY A 118 -4.27 -1.94 -9.11
C GLY A 118 -5.48 -2.20 -8.23
N LEU A 119 -5.23 -2.72 -7.03
CA LEU A 119 -6.24 -2.90 -5.98
C LEU A 119 -6.35 -1.68 -5.05
N GLY A 120 -5.35 -0.79 -5.08
CA GLY A 120 -5.24 0.35 -4.18
C GLY A 120 -4.64 0.01 -2.82
N ILE A 121 -4.02 -1.16 -2.66
CA ILE A 121 -3.34 -1.57 -1.44
C ILE A 121 -1.90 -1.06 -1.51
N ARG A 122 -1.72 0.25 -1.32
CA ARG A 122 -0.40 0.90 -1.41
C ARG A 122 0.60 0.22 -0.48
N ARG A 123 1.79 -0.10 -0.99
CA ARG A 123 2.94 -0.39 -0.14
C ARG A 123 3.29 0.85 0.67
N VAL A 124 3.60 0.71 1.95
CA VAL A 124 3.83 1.84 2.84
C VAL A 124 5.24 2.41 2.73
N ASP A 125 6.18 1.64 2.16
CA ASP A 125 7.52 2.13 1.85
C ASP A 125 7.53 3.23 0.77
N GLU A 126 6.72 3.09 -0.27
CA GLU A 126 6.57 4.06 -1.37
C GLU A 126 6.11 5.46 -0.91
N PRO A 127 4.98 5.64 -0.18
CA PRO A 127 4.51 6.93 0.27
C PRO A 127 5.22 7.43 1.53
N ALA A 128 6.16 6.69 2.13
CA ALA A 128 6.85 7.12 3.35
C ALA A 128 7.54 8.48 3.16
N LEU A 129 8.28 8.62 2.05
CA LEU A 129 8.99 9.86 1.72
C LEU A 129 8.02 10.97 1.23
N PRO A 130 7.09 10.73 0.29
CA PRO A 130 6.03 11.67 -0.06
C PRO A 130 5.21 12.21 1.13
N ALA A 131 4.83 11.33 2.06
CA ALA A 131 4.02 11.69 3.22
C ALA A 131 4.79 12.60 4.19
N PHE A 132 6.06 12.27 4.46
CA PHE A 132 6.94 13.09 5.27
C PHE A 132 7.15 14.48 4.63
N LEU A 133 7.57 14.53 3.36
CA LEU A 133 7.83 15.79 2.64
C LEU A 133 6.60 16.70 2.63
N ALA A 134 5.43 16.15 2.34
CA ALA A 134 4.18 16.90 2.36
C ALA A 134 3.81 17.44 3.75
N SER A 135 4.07 16.66 4.79
CA SER A 135 3.81 17.05 6.17
C SER A 135 4.72 18.20 6.64
N VAL A 136 6.01 18.10 6.34
CA VAL A 136 6.98 19.16 6.69
C VAL A 136 6.65 20.45 5.96
N HIS A 137 6.37 20.38 4.66
CA HIS A 137 5.97 21.56 3.89
C HIS A 137 4.61 22.14 4.33
N SER A 138 3.67 21.32 4.81
CA SER A 138 2.41 21.83 5.35
C SER A 138 2.57 22.58 6.68
N SER A 139 3.66 22.34 7.40
CA SER A 139 3.95 22.98 8.69
C SER A 139 5.02 24.08 8.59
N PHE A 140 5.49 24.38 7.38
CA PHE A 140 6.66 25.23 7.15
C PHE A 140 6.49 26.62 7.75
N ASP A 141 5.42 27.32 7.37
CA ASP A 141 5.10 28.67 7.85
C ASP A 141 4.95 28.72 9.38
N LEU A 142 4.39 27.65 9.97
CA LEU A 142 4.21 27.55 11.42
C LEU A 142 5.55 27.36 12.15
N MET A 143 6.44 26.55 11.59
CA MET A 143 7.79 26.34 12.14
C MET A 143 8.61 27.63 12.09
N GLU A 144 8.51 28.39 11.00
CA GLU A 144 9.19 29.69 10.85
C GLU A 144 8.66 30.72 11.87
N GLN A 145 7.37 30.72 12.18
CA GLN A 145 6.78 31.57 13.22
C GLN A 145 7.26 31.22 14.63
N PHE A 146 7.31 29.92 14.97
CA PHE A 146 7.72 29.48 16.31
C PHE A 146 9.23 29.54 16.54
N TYR A 147 10.02 29.30 15.50
CA TYR A 147 11.48 29.28 15.59
C TYR A 147 12.12 29.90 14.35
N PRO A 148 12.14 31.24 14.20
CA PRO A 148 12.58 31.93 12.98
C PRO A 148 14.02 31.65 12.52
N GLN A 149 14.86 31.09 13.41
CA GLN A 149 16.24 30.72 13.09
C GLN A 149 16.35 29.33 12.45
N VAL A 150 15.25 28.60 12.31
CA VAL A 150 15.24 27.27 11.72
C VAL A 150 15.42 27.33 10.21
N ASP A 151 16.50 26.72 9.72
CA ASP A 151 16.64 26.46 8.28
C ASP A 151 15.95 25.14 7.94
N VAL A 152 14.62 25.17 7.79
CA VAL A 152 13.84 23.99 7.39
C VAL A 152 14.28 23.47 6.03
N ASN A 153 14.75 24.33 5.13
CA ASN A 153 15.22 23.89 3.81
C ASN A 153 16.44 22.98 3.95
N SER A 154 17.39 23.29 4.84
CA SER A 154 18.52 22.40 5.12
C SER A 154 18.08 21.03 5.66
N ILE A 155 17.06 21.00 6.51
CA ILE A 155 16.54 19.77 7.12
C ILE A 155 15.88 18.87 6.06
N VAL A 156 15.17 19.47 5.10
CA VAL A 156 14.36 18.75 4.12
C VAL A 156 15.15 18.41 2.85
N SER A 157 16.23 19.13 2.55
CA SER A 157 17.04 18.93 1.34
C SER A 157 17.50 17.48 1.11
N PRO A 158 18.00 16.73 2.12
CA PRO A 158 18.36 15.33 1.93
C PRO A 158 17.18 14.44 1.52
N ALA A 159 15.99 14.69 2.11
CA ALA A 159 14.78 13.95 1.78
C ALA A 159 14.26 14.27 0.38
N ILE A 160 14.38 15.53 -0.07
CA ILE A 160 14.07 15.93 -1.45
C ILE A 160 15.02 15.23 -2.44
N HIS A 161 16.33 15.23 -2.15
CA HIS A 161 17.31 14.58 -3.01
C HIS A 161 17.02 13.08 -3.16
N LEU A 162 16.78 12.40 -2.04
CA LEU A 162 16.39 10.98 -2.04
C LEU A 162 15.12 10.75 -2.87
N TRP A 163 14.14 11.65 -2.79
CA TRP A 163 12.91 11.54 -3.58
C TRP A 163 13.16 11.75 -5.08
N GLN A 164 14.04 12.69 -5.44
CA GLN A 164 14.41 12.93 -6.84
C GLN A 164 15.12 11.71 -7.45
N GLU A 165 16.01 11.07 -6.69
CA GLU A 165 16.69 9.83 -7.10
C GLU A 165 15.69 8.69 -7.30
N GLN A 166 14.72 8.54 -6.40
CA GLN A 166 13.71 7.47 -6.48
C GLN A 166 12.71 7.68 -7.61
N SER A 167 12.20 8.91 -7.77
CA SER A 167 11.13 9.24 -8.71
C SER A 167 11.61 9.64 -10.11
N ILE A 168 12.92 9.90 -10.27
CA ILE A 168 13.53 10.40 -11.51
C ILE A 168 12.77 11.65 -12.01
N SER A 169 12.33 12.49 -11.08
CA SER A 169 11.42 13.61 -11.34
C SER A 169 11.86 14.87 -10.61
N GLN A 170 11.42 16.02 -11.12
CA GLN A 170 11.64 17.30 -10.43
C GLN A 170 10.66 17.47 -9.27
N PRO A 171 11.09 18.09 -8.16
CA PRO A 171 10.20 18.34 -7.02
C PRO A 171 8.99 19.18 -7.43
N PRO A 172 7.82 18.98 -6.80
CA PRO A 172 6.67 19.83 -7.03
C PRO A 172 7.00 21.31 -6.81
N ILE A 173 6.31 22.16 -7.56
CA ILE A 173 6.34 23.61 -7.32
C ILE A 173 5.93 23.91 -5.88
N LEU A 174 6.51 24.96 -5.28
CA LEU A 174 6.34 25.29 -3.86
C LEU A 174 4.88 25.22 -3.35
N PRO A 175 3.87 25.78 -4.04
CA PRO A 175 2.48 25.74 -3.56
C PRO A 175 1.87 24.33 -3.48
N LEU A 176 2.41 23.37 -4.23
CA LEU A 176 1.94 21.98 -4.25
C LEU A 176 2.72 21.08 -3.30
N ARG A 177 3.80 21.57 -2.68
CA ARG A 177 4.65 20.74 -1.81
C ARG A 177 3.96 20.29 -0.53
N SER A 178 2.92 20.97 -0.07
CA SER A 178 2.09 20.51 1.06
C SER A 178 1.15 19.37 0.69
N ALA A 179 0.91 19.13 -0.61
CA ALA A 179 0.03 18.08 -1.09
C ALA A 179 0.81 16.78 -1.34
N GLN A 180 0.59 15.75 -0.51
CA GLN A 180 1.22 14.44 -0.65
C GLN A 180 1.05 13.83 -2.05
N LYS A 181 -0.13 14.05 -2.66
CA LYS A 181 -0.43 13.57 -4.01
C LYS A 181 0.57 14.09 -5.06
N ALA A 182 1.07 15.32 -4.92
CA ALA A 182 2.03 15.91 -5.85
C ALA A 182 3.39 15.20 -5.83
N TRP A 183 3.81 14.70 -4.67
CA TRP A 183 5.03 13.90 -4.49
C TRP A 183 4.86 12.43 -4.87
N ASP A 184 3.64 11.90 -4.73
CA ASP A 184 3.35 10.47 -4.88
C ASP A 184 3.04 10.05 -6.34
N ILE A 185 2.39 10.93 -7.13
CA ILE A 185 2.02 10.63 -8.53
C ILE A 185 3.23 10.17 -9.38
N PRO A 186 4.40 10.85 -9.35
CA PRO A 186 5.51 10.44 -10.20
C PRO A 186 5.99 9.00 -9.94
N ILE A 187 6.02 8.60 -8.66
CA ILE A 187 6.40 7.24 -8.25
C ILE A 187 5.36 6.22 -8.75
N VAL A 188 4.06 6.55 -8.61
CA VAL A 188 2.97 5.70 -9.10
C VAL A 188 3.02 5.52 -10.62
N ASP A 189 3.22 6.61 -11.36
CA ASP A 189 3.25 6.58 -12.82
C ASP A 189 4.49 5.81 -13.33
N GLN A 190 5.63 5.92 -12.66
CA GLN A 190 6.82 5.12 -12.94
C GLN A 190 6.56 3.61 -12.74
N HIS A 191 5.92 3.21 -11.63
CA HIS A 191 5.57 1.81 -11.39
C HIS A 191 4.56 1.27 -12.40
N TYR A 192 3.57 2.09 -12.77
CA TYR A 192 2.62 1.75 -13.82
C TYR A 192 3.31 1.53 -15.17
N GLN A 193 4.22 2.43 -15.55
CA GLN A 193 4.97 2.32 -16.80
C GLN A 193 5.90 1.10 -16.80
N THR A 194 6.59 0.84 -15.70
CA THR A 194 7.43 -0.36 -15.53
C THR A 194 6.63 -1.65 -15.73
N LEU A 195 5.40 -1.71 -15.21
CA LEU A 195 4.53 -2.86 -15.43
C LEU A 195 4.09 -3.00 -16.88
N LEU A 196 3.75 -1.88 -17.55
CA LEU A 196 3.43 -1.91 -18.98
C LEU A 196 4.60 -2.45 -19.79
N ASP A 197 5.81 -1.95 -19.56
CA ASP A 197 6.98 -2.28 -20.37
C ASP A 197 7.49 -3.71 -20.16
N ALA A 198 7.28 -4.27 -18.96
CA ALA A 198 7.57 -5.67 -18.67
C ALA A 198 6.49 -6.66 -19.16
N SER A 199 5.31 -6.17 -19.56
CA SER A 199 4.15 -7.01 -19.88
C SER A 199 4.11 -7.46 -21.34
N SER A 200 3.61 -8.67 -21.59
CA SER A 200 3.24 -9.13 -22.95
C SER A 200 2.12 -8.27 -23.55
N GLN A 201 1.89 -8.37 -24.86
CA GLN A 201 0.81 -7.61 -25.52
C GLN A 201 -0.58 -7.86 -24.90
N ALA A 202 -0.86 -9.11 -24.51
CA ALA A 202 -2.11 -9.48 -23.86
C ALA A 202 -2.23 -8.89 -22.44
N GLU A 203 -1.14 -8.92 -21.66
CA GLU A 203 -1.10 -8.33 -20.32
C GLU A 203 -1.17 -6.82 -20.35
N ARG A 204 -0.52 -6.16 -21.33
CA ARG A 204 -0.64 -4.72 -21.57
C ARG A 204 -2.08 -4.34 -21.87
N ALA A 205 -2.75 -5.08 -22.77
CA ALA A 205 -4.16 -4.84 -23.09
C ALA A 205 -5.06 -5.00 -21.84
N ARG A 206 -4.82 -6.04 -21.03
CA ARG A 206 -5.50 -6.22 -19.73
C ARG A 206 -5.24 -5.04 -18.80
N LEU A 207 -3.98 -4.65 -18.59
CA LEU A 207 -3.60 -3.58 -17.66
C LEU A 207 -4.20 -2.24 -18.08
N VAL A 208 -4.23 -1.92 -19.36
CA VAL A 208 -4.92 -0.73 -19.89
C VAL A 208 -6.43 -0.83 -19.66
N ALA A 209 -7.05 -1.98 -19.93
CA ALA A 209 -8.48 -2.18 -19.72
C ALA A 209 -8.89 -1.99 -18.25
N VAL A 210 -8.11 -2.53 -17.30
CA VAL A 210 -8.40 -2.39 -15.86
C VAL A 210 -8.00 -1.04 -15.27
N SER A 211 -7.29 -0.21 -16.05
CA SER A 211 -7.02 1.21 -15.75
C SER A 211 -8.07 2.14 -16.35
N ALA A 212 -8.99 1.64 -17.19
CA ALA A 212 -10.05 2.45 -17.77
C ALA A 212 -10.94 3.04 -16.67
N LYS A 213 -11.54 4.19 -16.97
CA LYS A 213 -12.48 4.87 -16.08
C LYS A 213 -13.56 3.89 -15.60
N ASP A 214 -13.87 3.93 -14.31
CA ASP A 214 -14.91 3.12 -13.64
C ASP A 214 -14.70 1.59 -13.62
N SER A 215 -13.68 1.04 -14.29
CA SER A 215 -13.38 -0.41 -14.30
C SER A 215 -13.14 -1.02 -12.91
N GLY A 216 -12.71 -0.20 -11.95
CA GLY A 216 -12.47 -0.59 -10.57
C GLY A 216 -13.50 -0.03 -9.58
N ALA A 217 -14.66 0.47 -10.04
CA ALA A 217 -15.67 1.07 -9.16
C ALA A 217 -16.11 0.10 -8.05
N TRP A 218 -16.21 -1.20 -8.36
CA TRP A 218 -16.54 -2.25 -7.40
C TRP A 218 -15.54 -2.37 -6.23
N LEU A 219 -14.26 -2.04 -6.43
CA LEU A 219 -13.24 -2.03 -5.36
C LEU A 219 -13.34 -0.80 -4.43
N ASN A 220 -14.11 0.21 -4.82
CA ASN A 220 -14.35 1.42 -4.05
C ASN A 220 -15.76 1.45 -3.45
N ALA A 221 -16.66 0.61 -3.95
CA ALA A 221 -18.01 0.46 -3.41
C ALA A 221 -17.94 -0.15 -2.00
N LEU A 222 -18.80 0.34 -1.11
CA LEU A 222 -18.93 -0.19 0.25
C LEU A 222 -19.59 -1.59 0.17
N PRO A 223 -18.97 -2.67 0.66
CA PRO A 223 -19.47 -4.03 0.49
C PRO A 223 -20.59 -4.36 1.50
N ILE A 224 -21.83 -4.04 1.13
CA ILE A 224 -23.04 -4.27 1.95
C ILE A 224 -24.05 -5.11 1.15
N SER A 225 -24.61 -6.14 1.80
CA SER A 225 -25.60 -7.03 1.19
C SER A 225 -26.91 -6.31 0.84
N VAL A 226 -27.41 -5.46 1.75
CA VAL A 226 -28.67 -4.72 1.59
C VAL A 226 -28.67 -3.77 0.38
N SER A 227 -27.52 -3.19 0.03
CA SER A 227 -27.37 -2.33 -1.14
C SER A 227 -26.99 -3.08 -2.42
N GLY A 228 -26.87 -4.41 -2.38
CA GLY A 228 -26.47 -5.23 -3.52
C GLY A 228 -25.03 -5.02 -4.00
N THR A 229 -24.19 -4.36 -3.20
CA THR A 229 -22.78 -4.07 -3.55
C THR A 229 -21.80 -5.10 -3.00
N LEU A 230 -22.26 -5.98 -2.11
CA LEU A 230 -21.48 -7.12 -1.64
C LEU A 230 -21.43 -8.19 -2.73
N LEU A 231 -20.21 -8.57 -3.11
CA LEU A 231 -19.95 -9.67 -4.02
C LEU A 231 -19.74 -10.91 -3.16
N ASP A 232 -20.26 -12.06 -3.59
CA ASP A 232 -19.88 -13.33 -2.97
C ASP A 232 -18.38 -13.59 -3.16
N ASP A 233 -17.83 -14.44 -2.29
CA ASP A 233 -16.40 -14.73 -2.24
C ASP A 233 -15.82 -15.18 -3.59
N ASN A 234 -16.55 -16.00 -4.36
CA ASN A 234 -16.03 -16.54 -5.61
C ASN A 234 -16.05 -15.47 -6.70
N SER A 235 -17.17 -14.75 -6.87
CA SER A 235 -17.26 -13.65 -7.83
C SER A 235 -16.22 -12.57 -7.54
N PHE A 236 -16.01 -12.23 -6.27
CA PHE A 236 -14.99 -11.28 -5.85
C PHE A 236 -13.58 -11.77 -6.19
N ARG A 237 -13.22 -12.99 -5.78
CA ARG A 237 -11.88 -13.55 -6.03
C ARG A 237 -11.60 -13.63 -7.52
N ILE A 238 -12.53 -14.17 -8.31
CA ILE A 238 -12.41 -14.25 -9.78
C ILE A 238 -12.15 -12.86 -10.38
N SER A 239 -12.90 -11.86 -9.94
CA SER A 239 -12.72 -10.46 -10.38
C SER A 239 -11.34 -9.90 -10.03
N VAL A 240 -10.83 -10.19 -8.82
CA VAL A 240 -9.46 -9.80 -8.43
C VAL A 240 -8.42 -10.49 -9.32
N GLY A 241 -8.55 -11.79 -9.59
CA GLY A 241 -7.59 -12.51 -10.42
C GLY A 241 -7.61 -12.07 -11.87
N LEU A 242 -8.79 -11.84 -12.45
CA LEU A 242 -8.94 -11.22 -13.77
C LEU A 242 -8.27 -9.84 -13.81
N ARG A 243 -8.48 -9.03 -12.77
CA ARG A 243 -7.90 -7.69 -12.69
C ARG A 243 -6.38 -7.72 -12.62
N LEU A 244 -5.81 -8.64 -11.84
CA LEU A 244 -4.36 -8.80 -11.65
C LEU A 244 -3.69 -9.68 -12.70
N GLY A 245 -4.45 -10.36 -13.56
CA GLY A 245 -3.92 -11.34 -14.51
C GLY A 245 -3.29 -12.53 -13.79
N ALA A 246 -3.73 -12.78 -12.57
CA ALA A 246 -3.13 -13.74 -11.66
C ALA A 246 -4.06 -14.94 -11.49
N TRP A 247 -3.45 -16.10 -11.26
CA TRP A 247 -4.13 -17.38 -11.22
C TRP A 247 -4.71 -17.64 -9.83
N HIS A 248 -5.95 -18.14 -9.79
CA HIS A 248 -6.50 -18.74 -8.58
C HIS A 248 -5.86 -20.09 -8.35
N CYS A 249 -5.30 -20.27 -7.16
CA CYS A 249 -4.68 -21.53 -6.77
C CYS A 249 -5.75 -22.53 -6.30
N GLU A 250 -6.61 -23.02 -7.19
CA GLU A 250 -7.42 -24.21 -6.89
C GLU A 250 -7.35 -25.25 -8.02
N PRO A 251 -6.80 -26.45 -7.77
CA PRO A 251 -6.97 -27.57 -8.68
C PRO A 251 -8.46 -27.92 -8.74
N HIS A 252 -9.02 -27.93 -9.94
CA HIS A 252 -10.40 -28.34 -10.14
C HIS A 252 -10.43 -29.68 -10.89
N VAL A 253 -11.30 -30.56 -10.40
CA VAL A 253 -11.65 -31.80 -11.08
C VAL A 253 -12.90 -31.50 -11.90
N CYS A 254 -12.79 -31.59 -13.23
CA CYS A 254 -13.95 -31.44 -14.11
C CYS A 254 -14.94 -32.60 -13.86
N ARG A 255 -16.22 -32.44 -14.24
CA ARG A 255 -17.20 -33.54 -14.20
C ARG A 255 -16.76 -34.80 -14.96
N CYS A 256 -15.78 -34.69 -15.86
CA CYS A 256 -15.16 -35.81 -16.56
C CYS A 256 -13.94 -36.42 -15.84
N GLU A 257 -13.76 -36.16 -14.55
CA GLU A 257 -12.70 -36.69 -13.68
C GLU A 257 -11.26 -36.31 -14.07
N LYS A 258 -11.08 -35.45 -15.07
CA LYS A 258 -9.76 -34.91 -15.42
C LYS A 258 -9.35 -33.80 -14.45
N LEU A 259 -8.16 -33.94 -13.88
CA LEU A 259 -7.47 -32.87 -13.17
C LEU A 259 -6.99 -31.84 -14.19
N PHE A 260 -7.42 -30.59 -14.03
CA PHE A 260 -6.88 -29.47 -14.79
C PHE A 260 -5.86 -28.72 -13.95
N GLY A 261 -4.62 -28.71 -14.43
CA GLY A 261 -3.56 -27.82 -13.95
C GLY A 261 -2.70 -27.38 -15.12
N ALA A 262 -3.05 -26.26 -15.79
CA ALA A 262 -2.22 -25.35 -16.61
C ALA A 262 -3.09 -24.52 -17.62
N PRO A 263 -2.58 -23.50 -18.33
CA PRO A 263 -2.53 -22.11 -17.90
C PRO A 263 -3.30 -21.23 -18.90
N ARG A 264 -4.61 -21.04 -18.68
CA ARG A 264 -5.41 -19.95 -19.29
C ARG A 264 -6.70 -19.86 -18.52
N LEU A 265 -7.18 -18.64 -18.33
CA LEU A 265 -8.42 -18.30 -17.64
C LEU A 265 -9.57 -19.10 -18.25
N VAL A 266 -9.80 -20.30 -17.72
CA VAL A 266 -11.04 -21.02 -17.92
C VAL A 266 -11.89 -20.58 -16.74
N LEU A 267 -12.65 -19.51 -16.96
CA LEU A 267 -13.95 -19.36 -16.30
C LEU A 267 -14.59 -20.75 -16.30
N SER A 268 -15.30 -21.14 -15.25
CA SER A 268 -16.08 -22.39 -15.21
C SER A 268 -17.08 -22.42 -16.38
N VAL A 269 -16.59 -22.73 -17.57
CA VAL A 269 -17.32 -23.01 -18.79
C VAL A 269 -17.13 -24.51 -18.88
N GLU A 270 -18.24 -25.20 -18.67
CA GLU A 270 -18.36 -26.64 -18.84
C GLU A 270 -17.50 -27.10 -20.01
N CYS A 271 -16.78 -28.22 -19.81
CA CYS A 271 -16.09 -28.91 -20.88
C CYS A 271 -17.10 -29.11 -22.01
N ARG A 272 -17.04 -28.28 -23.06
CA ARG A 272 -17.88 -28.46 -24.24
C ARG A 272 -17.41 -29.76 -24.86
N THR A 273 -18.12 -30.84 -24.56
CA THR A 273 -18.11 -32.03 -25.39
C THR A 273 -18.57 -31.56 -26.77
N SER A 274 -17.62 -31.45 -27.68
CA SER A 274 -17.92 -31.39 -29.10
C SER A 274 -18.81 -32.59 -29.41
N PHE A 275 -20.07 -32.33 -29.76
CA PHE A 275 -20.84 -33.26 -30.57
C PHE A 275 -20.25 -33.27 -31.98
#